data_AF-A0A7C5APT3-F1
#
_entry.id   AF-A0A7C5APT3-F1
#
_cell.length_a   1.000
_cell.length_b   1.000
_cell.length_c   1.000
_cell.angle_alpha   90.00
_cell.angle_beta   90.00
_cell.angle_gamma   90.00
#
_symmetry.space_group_name_H-M   'P 1'
#
loop_
_entity.id
_entity.type
_entity.pdbx_description
1 polymer ?
#
loop_
_entity_poly.entity_id
_entity_poly.type
_entity_poly.pdbx_seq_one_letter_code
_entity_poly.pdbx_strand_id
1 'polypeptide(L)'
;MMDTTALSCEMDRQTFLALRARIEAFSGIFLDDSRCRSLSRQVARRMMAHGLERWEQYLALLDRDPEGREMSALLCEVVNNETAFFRNPRHFRALAEVVLPEMDRARPAGQPIRLWSAGCSTGQEAYSLAITVAEVFGLPPRRPVEIWATDISARALEVARRGLYRERELERVESPYRRRYFTPEGDAFRVIPPLRDLVHFQEQNLMAMPFPPVLRGMDVIFCRNVTIYFRIETCRRLMQALYGCLNEGGYLFIGFAETLWRVFDAFQRVEAGGAFFYRKGKGPLATTAAPMPVPRSVPGGRSVERPLVLTSGQADRARAVLAEPRVDEEPDAARANYRRGLDYLLNGAYAEALGAFEAALRVEPNLVEAWCGIAQVHANQGRYEQALETCRRALELDDLAEEAYLLRGLVRRQLGQLKEAVQDLERAAYLNPSSPTAHFYLGDVLLAAGEPPRALQAFRRAWRALSRYRDGALIDGVPVHLLREACGRHIQALAAGPGTNPPDRCR
;
A
#
# COMPACT_ATOMS: atom_id res chain seq x y z
N MET A 1 -1.52 31.29 -27.70
CA MET A 1 -0.99 30.71 -26.45
C MET A 1 -1.89 31.20 -25.34
N MET A 2 -2.81 30.36 -24.87
CA MET A 2 -3.69 30.73 -23.76
C MET A 2 -2.93 30.56 -22.44
N ASP A 3 -2.96 31.62 -21.64
CA ASP A 3 -2.28 31.77 -20.38
C ASP A 3 -2.97 30.91 -19.31
N THR A 4 -2.23 29.96 -18.71
CA THR A 4 -2.72 29.06 -17.63
C THR A 4 -3.23 29.80 -16.39
N THR A 5 -3.00 31.10 -16.30
CA THR A 5 -3.48 31.96 -15.20
C THR A 5 -4.94 32.40 -15.36
N ALA A 6 -5.56 32.25 -16.54
CA ALA A 6 -6.90 32.77 -16.83
C ALA A 6 -8.08 31.83 -16.46
N LEU A 7 -7.83 30.57 -16.12
CA LEU A 7 -8.85 29.65 -15.57
C LEU A 7 -8.86 29.71 -14.03
N SER A 8 -8.98 30.92 -13.48
CA SER A 8 -8.97 31.21 -12.05
C SER A 8 -10.33 31.06 -11.37
N CYS A 9 -11.28 30.35 -11.98
CA CYS A 9 -12.59 30.12 -11.36
C CYS A 9 -12.48 28.88 -10.46
N GLU A 10 -12.56 29.08 -9.14
CA GLU A 10 -12.69 27.99 -8.19
C GLU A 10 -13.96 27.20 -8.56
N MET A 11 -13.80 25.90 -8.89
CA MET A 11 -14.91 25.04 -9.31
C MET A 11 -15.99 25.07 -8.24
N ASP A 12 -17.23 25.33 -8.63
CA ASP A 12 -18.33 25.37 -7.68
C ASP A 12 -18.58 23.99 -7.06
N ARG A 13 -19.18 24.00 -5.86
CA ARG A 13 -19.40 22.78 -5.08
C ARG A 13 -20.27 21.77 -5.81
N GLN A 14 -21.27 22.20 -6.58
CA GLN A 14 -22.18 21.29 -7.27
C GLN A 14 -21.46 20.56 -8.42
N THR A 15 -20.65 21.29 -9.19
CA THR A 15 -19.79 20.73 -10.24
C THR A 15 -18.76 19.76 -9.67
N PHE A 16 -18.12 20.11 -8.54
CA PHE A 16 -17.18 19.20 -7.86
C PHE A 16 -17.86 17.89 -7.45
N LEU A 17 -19.03 17.95 -6.80
CA LEU A 17 -19.77 16.77 -6.38
C LEU A 17 -20.19 15.90 -7.58
N ALA A 18 -20.59 16.53 -8.68
CA ALA A 18 -20.99 15.87 -9.92
C ALA A 18 -19.83 15.15 -10.60
N LEU A 19 -18.64 15.75 -10.62
CA LEU A 19 -17.41 15.14 -11.16
C LEU A 19 -16.91 14.01 -10.26
N ARG A 20 -16.88 14.23 -8.94
CA ARG A 20 -16.51 13.19 -7.97
C ARG A 20 -17.36 11.94 -8.16
N ALA A 21 -18.69 12.11 -8.27
CA ALA A 21 -19.60 10.98 -8.45
C ALA A 21 -19.32 10.20 -9.74
N ARG A 22 -19.00 10.88 -10.86
CA ARG A 22 -18.65 10.25 -12.14
C ARG A 22 -17.31 9.52 -12.08
N ILE A 23 -16.29 10.16 -11.50
CA ILE A 23 -14.95 9.57 -11.29
C ILE A 23 -15.08 8.30 -10.46
N GLU A 24 -15.82 8.37 -9.36
CA GLU A 24 -16.02 7.24 -8.47
C GLU A 24 -16.81 6.11 -9.14
N ALA A 25 -17.90 6.44 -9.84
CA ALA A 25 -18.68 5.44 -10.55
C ALA A 25 -17.88 4.72 -11.65
N PHE A 26 -17.01 5.45 -12.36
CA PHE A 26 -16.22 4.90 -13.45
C PHE A 26 -14.99 4.12 -12.97
N SER A 27 -14.26 4.64 -11.98
CA SER A 27 -12.93 4.12 -11.59
C SER A 27 -12.88 3.48 -10.22
N GLY A 28 -13.91 3.69 -9.39
CA GLY A 28 -13.92 3.28 -7.99
C GLY A 28 -13.20 4.26 -7.04
N ILE A 29 -12.50 5.26 -7.59
CA ILE A 29 -11.69 6.23 -6.83
C ILE A 29 -12.60 7.23 -6.15
N PHE A 30 -12.55 7.25 -4.82
CA PHE A 30 -13.19 8.28 -4.01
C PHE A 30 -12.25 9.47 -3.84
N LEU A 31 -12.76 10.67 -4.15
CA LEU A 31 -12.05 11.93 -3.94
C LEU A 31 -12.72 12.69 -2.80
N ASP A 32 -12.02 12.89 -1.69
CA ASP A 32 -12.54 13.72 -0.60
C ASP A 32 -12.60 15.23 -0.98
N ASP A 33 -13.28 16.03 -0.16
CA ASP A 33 -13.51 17.45 -0.43
C ASP A 33 -12.21 18.28 -0.48
N SER A 34 -11.11 17.84 0.15
CA SER A 34 -9.80 18.52 0.08
C SER A 34 -9.20 18.48 -1.33
N ARG A 35 -9.56 17.47 -2.12
CA ARG A 35 -9.07 17.27 -3.49
C ARG A 35 -9.70 18.22 -4.49
N CYS A 36 -10.70 19.03 -4.11
CA CYS A 36 -11.43 19.95 -5.01
C CYS A 36 -10.49 20.83 -5.83
N ARG A 37 -9.55 21.54 -5.20
CA ARG A 37 -8.59 22.42 -5.90
C ARG A 37 -7.65 21.68 -6.86
N SER A 38 -7.25 20.46 -6.49
CA SER A 38 -6.42 19.63 -7.38
C SER A 38 -7.20 19.17 -8.61
N LEU A 39 -8.45 18.74 -8.40
CA LEU A 39 -9.35 18.31 -9.44
C LEU A 39 -9.69 19.47 -10.39
N SER A 40 -9.95 20.68 -9.89
CA SER A 40 -10.18 21.87 -10.72
C SER A 40 -9.04 22.09 -11.71
N ARG A 41 -7.78 22.00 -11.25
CA ARG A 41 -6.60 22.20 -12.12
C ARG A 41 -6.47 21.10 -13.17
N GLN A 42 -6.74 19.85 -12.80
CA GLN A 42 -6.68 18.70 -13.70
C GLN A 42 -7.77 18.79 -14.78
N VAL A 43 -9.01 19.10 -14.37
CA VAL A 43 -10.14 19.31 -15.29
C VAL A 43 -9.89 20.51 -16.20
N ALA A 44 -9.35 21.61 -15.70
CA ALA A 44 -9.00 22.77 -16.52
C ALA A 44 -8.00 22.41 -17.64
N ARG A 45 -7.00 21.56 -17.37
CA ARG A 45 -6.09 21.06 -18.41
C ARG A 45 -6.80 20.23 -19.47
N ARG A 46 -7.73 19.37 -19.04
CA ARG A 46 -8.55 18.56 -19.97
C ARG A 46 -9.47 19.45 -20.81
N MET A 47 -10.12 20.45 -20.21
CA MET A 47 -10.94 21.44 -20.91
C MET A 47 -10.13 22.19 -21.98
N MET A 48 -8.92 22.65 -21.65
CA MET A 48 -8.03 23.30 -22.63
C MET A 48 -7.69 22.39 -23.80
N ALA A 49 -7.48 21.08 -23.56
CA ALA A 49 -7.21 20.12 -24.63
C ALA A 49 -8.39 19.94 -25.61
N HIS A 50 -9.62 20.25 -25.16
CA HIS A 50 -10.85 20.19 -25.96
C HIS A 50 -11.36 21.57 -26.39
N GLY A 51 -10.64 22.65 -26.07
CA GLY A 51 -11.07 24.03 -26.36
C GLY A 51 -12.35 24.45 -25.62
N LEU A 52 -12.60 23.90 -24.43
CA LEU A 52 -13.77 24.20 -23.61
C LEU A 52 -13.47 25.29 -22.58
N GLU A 53 -14.43 26.18 -22.35
CA GLU A 53 -14.27 27.33 -21.44
C GLU A 53 -15.17 27.24 -20.20
N ARG A 54 -16.17 26.35 -20.20
CA ARG A 54 -17.16 26.21 -19.13
C ARG A 54 -17.25 24.79 -18.58
N TRP A 55 -17.39 24.65 -17.26
CA TRP A 55 -17.44 23.35 -16.59
C TRP A 55 -18.63 22.48 -17.05
N GLU A 56 -19.77 23.10 -17.35
CA GLU A 56 -20.96 22.38 -17.82
C GLU A 56 -20.75 21.74 -19.19
N GLN A 57 -19.92 22.37 -20.04
CA GLN A 57 -19.56 21.79 -21.34
C GLN A 57 -18.69 20.54 -21.15
N TYR A 58 -17.79 20.55 -20.17
CA TYR A 58 -16.96 19.39 -19.85
C TYR A 58 -17.78 18.25 -19.23
N LEU A 59 -18.72 18.56 -18.33
CA LEU A 59 -19.68 17.57 -17.84
C LEU A 59 -20.50 16.95 -18.97
N ALA A 60 -20.99 17.76 -19.91
CA ALA A 60 -21.73 17.28 -21.07
C ALA A 60 -20.85 16.43 -22.02
N LEU A 61 -19.55 16.72 -22.13
CA LEU A 61 -18.59 15.90 -22.87
C LEU A 61 -18.46 14.51 -22.22
N LEU A 62 -18.29 14.45 -20.90
CA LEU A 62 -18.23 13.20 -20.15
C LEU A 62 -19.53 12.38 -20.28
N ASP A 63 -20.68 13.05 -20.26
CA ASP A 63 -21.99 12.38 -20.42
C ASP A 63 -22.20 11.81 -21.84
N ARG A 64 -21.45 12.30 -22.84
CA ARG A 64 -21.47 11.84 -24.24
C ARG A 64 -20.33 10.88 -24.58
N ASP A 65 -19.62 10.37 -23.56
CA ASP A 65 -18.48 9.48 -23.71
C ASP A 65 -18.83 8.04 -23.25
N PRO A 66 -19.61 7.27 -24.04
CA PRO A 66 -20.07 5.94 -23.64
C PRO A 66 -18.92 4.92 -23.51
N GLU A 67 -17.80 5.17 -24.18
CA GLU A 67 -16.60 4.35 -24.08
C GLU A 67 -15.71 4.74 -22.89
N GLY A 68 -15.94 5.91 -22.28
CA GLY A 68 -15.18 6.42 -21.16
C GLY A 68 -13.75 6.86 -21.49
N ARG A 69 -13.46 7.20 -22.75
CA ARG A 69 -12.11 7.60 -23.20
C ARG A 69 -11.64 8.90 -22.54
N GLU A 70 -12.51 9.90 -22.46
CA GLU A 70 -12.19 11.16 -21.79
C GLU A 70 -12.16 10.99 -20.28
N MET A 71 -13.02 10.14 -19.72
CA MET A 71 -12.96 9.81 -18.30
C MET A 71 -11.62 9.14 -17.94
N SER A 72 -11.16 8.16 -18.72
CA SER A 72 -9.84 7.55 -18.56
C SER A 72 -8.71 8.58 -18.69
N ALA A 73 -8.82 9.53 -19.63
CA ALA A 73 -7.83 10.59 -19.79
C ALA A 73 -7.81 11.57 -18.61
N LEU A 74 -8.97 11.91 -18.04
CA LEU A 74 -9.07 12.68 -16.80
C LEU A 74 -8.42 11.94 -15.64
N LEU A 75 -8.69 10.64 -15.50
CA LEU A 75 -8.12 9.82 -14.43
C LEU A 75 -6.60 9.77 -14.49
N CYS A 76 -6.01 9.81 -15.68
CA CYS A 76 -4.56 9.91 -15.83
C CYS A 76 -3.97 11.19 -15.23
N GLU A 77 -4.74 12.28 -15.17
CA GLU A 77 -4.34 13.52 -14.49
C GLU A 77 -4.61 13.46 -12.98
N VAL A 78 -5.65 12.72 -12.55
CA VAL A 78 -6.13 12.61 -11.16
C VAL A 78 -5.29 11.66 -10.31
N VAL A 79 -4.88 10.53 -10.88
CA VAL A 79 -4.23 9.42 -10.16
C VAL A 79 -2.70 9.54 -10.27
N ASN A 80 -2.01 9.34 -9.15
CA ASN A 80 -0.55 9.27 -9.17
C ASN A 80 -0.10 7.94 -9.77
N ASN A 81 0.62 8.00 -10.88
CA ASN A 81 1.13 6.82 -11.60
C ASN A 81 2.49 6.35 -11.10
N GLU A 82 2.93 6.78 -9.92
CA GLU A 82 4.21 6.40 -9.32
C GLU A 82 4.38 4.87 -9.27
N THR A 83 5.35 4.39 -10.04
CA THR A 83 5.72 2.99 -10.17
C THR A 83 7.23 2.89 -10.28
N ALA A 84 7.78 1.76 -9.86
CA ALA A 84 9.22 1.52 -9.89
C ALA A 84 9.50 0.04 -10.03
N PHE A 85 10.64 -0.29 -10.65
CA PHE A 85 11.10 -1.66 -10.71
C PHE A 85 11.30 -2.23 -9.30
N PHE A 86 10.91 -3.48 -9.13
CA PHE A 86 11.00 -4.22 -7.87
C PHE A 86 10.43 -3.46 -6.66
N ARG A 87 9.36 -2.67 -6.85
CA ARG A 87 8.64 -2.03 -5.74
C ARG A 87 8.22 -3.11 -4.73
N ASN A 88 8.69 -3.04 -3.49
CA ASN A 88 8.64 -4.14 -2.50
C ASN A 88 9.38 -5.43 -2.98
N PRO A 89 10.71 -5.48 -2.85
CA PRO A 89 11.52 -6.62 -3.29
C PRO A 89 11.11 -7.96 -2.64
N ARG A 90 10.49 -7.92 -1.46
CA ARG A 90 10.07 -9.14 -0.75
C ARG A 90 8.97 -9.90 -1.50
N HIS A 91 8.07 -9.22 -2.22
CA HIS A 91 7.07 -9.90 -3.06
C HIS A 91 7.72 -10.68 -4.21
N PHE A 92 8.69 -10.07 -4.89
CA PHE A 92 9.39 -10.73 -5.99
C PHE A 92 10.27 -11.87 -5.49
N ARG A 93 10.88 -11.73 -4.30
CA ARG A 93 11.58 -12.84 -3.64
C ARG A 93 10.63 -14.00 -3.32
N ALA A 94 9.47 -13.72 -2.71
CA ALA A 94 8.47 -14.75 -2.42
C ALA A 94 7.95 -15.42 -3.70
N LEU A 95 7.75 -14.64 -4.77
CA LEU A 95 7.40 -15.18 -6.09
C LEU A 95 8.47 -16.14 -6.62
N ALA A 96 9.75 -15.73 -6.54
CA ALA A 96 10.89 -16.49 -7.06
C ALA A 96 11.19 -17.77 -6.27
N GLU A 97 11.19 -17.68 -4.95
CA GLU A 97 11.69 -18.74 -4.05
C GLU A 97 10.59 -19.74 -3.66
N VAL A 98 9.32 -19.33 -3.70
CA VAL A 98 8.20 -20.14 -3.18
C VAL A 98 7.14 -20.39 -4.24
N VAL A 99 6.54 -19.33 -4.78
CA VAL A 99 5.33 -19.47 -5.62
C VAL A 99 5.63 -20.12 -6.97
N LEU A 100 6.61 -19.62 -7.74
CA LEU A 100 6.93 -20.18 -9.05
C LEU A 100 7.45 -21.63 -8.95
N PRO A 101 8.35 -21.99 -8.00
CA PRO A 101 8.75 -23.38 -7.80
C PRO A 101 7.62 -24.31 -7.37
N GLU A 102 6.69 -23.86 -6.52
CA GLU A 102 5.51 -24.65 -6.13
C GLU A 102 4.62 -24.93 -7.34
N MET A 103 4.32 -23.89 -8.13
CA MET A 103 3.52 -24.02 -9.35
C MET A 103 4.19 -24.92 -10.37
N ASP A 104 5.52 -24.89 -10.45
CA ASP A 104 6.26 -25.74 -11.36
C ASP A 104 6.07 -27.22 -11.05
N ARG A 105 6.13 -27.58 -9.75
CA ARG A 105 5.95 -28.96 -9.28
C ARG A 105 4.49 -29.42 -9.34
N ALA A 106 3.55 -28.52 -9.07
CA ALA A 106 2.13 -28.85 -8.97
C ALA A 106 1.44 -29.04 -10.33
N ARG A 107 2.02 -28.49 -11.41
CA ARG A 107 1.37 -28.47 -12.73
C ARG A 107 1.95 -29.48 -13.71
N PRO A 108 1.12 -30.05 -14.60
CA PRO A 108 1.61 -30.88 -15.70
C PRO A 108 2.64 -30.13 -16.56
N ALA A 109 3.60 -30.88 -17.09
CA ALA A 109 4.56 -30.37 -18.06
C ALA A 109 3.83 -29.82 -19.29
N GLY A 110 4.21 -28.61 -19.73
CA GLY A 110 3.63 -27.95 -20.90
C GLY A 110 2.44 -27.01 -20.65
N GLN A 111 1.81 -27.05 -19.47
CA GLN A 111 0.76 -26.07 -19.14
C GLN A 111 1.39 -24.70 -18.81
N PRO A 112 0.93 -23.57 -19.39
CA PRO A 112 1.48 -22.27 -19.09
C PRO A 112 1.19 -21.84 -17.64
N ILE A 113 2.15 -21.15 -17.01
CA ILE A 113 1.90 -20.37 -15.80
C ILE A 113 1.46 -18.96 -16.21
N ARG A 114 0.31 -18.51 -15.74
CA ARG A 114 -0.30 -17.24 -16.17
C ARG A 114 -0.27 -16.22 -15.02
N LEU A 115 0.42 -15.11 -15.23
CA LEU A 115 0.53 -14.02 -14.27
C LEU A 115 -0.26 -12.81 -14.78
N TRP A 116 -0.80 -12.01 -13.87
CA TRP A 116 -1.49 -10.76 -14.18
C TRP A 116 -1.01 -9.62 -13.28
N SER A 117 -0.42 -8.57 -13.85
CA SER A 117 -0.21 -7.27 -13.19
C SER A 117 -1.39 -6.36 -13.51
N ALA A 118 -2.28 -6.19 -12.52
CA ALA A 118 -3.48 -5.37 -12.55
C ALA A 118 -3.16 -3.96 -12.01
N GLY A 119 -3.14 -2.97 -12.90
CA GLY A 119 -2.67 -1.60 -12.60
C GLY A 119 -1.16 -1.48 -12.84
N CYS A 120 -0.68 -1.90 -14.01
CA CYS A 120 0.75 -1.99 -14.29
C CYS A 120 1.46 -0.65 -14.54
N SER A 121 0.72 0.46 -14.64
CA SER A 121 1.22 1.81 -14.94
C SER A 121 2.15 1.79 -16.17
N THR A 122 3.36 2.34 -16.06
CA THR A 122 4.35 2.42 -17.13
C THR A 122 5.19 1.16 -17.30
N GLY A 123 4.76 0.02 -16.74
CA GLY A 123 5.27 -1.32 -17.07
C GLY A 123 6.36 -1.88 -16.16
N GLN A 124 6.87 -1.12 -15.21
CA GLN A 124 7.97 -1.52 -14.33
C GLN A 124 7.61 -2.76 -13.48
N GLU A 125 6.36 -2.87 -13.01
CA GLU A 125 5.91 -4.07 -12.30
C GLU A 125 5.88 -5.29 -13.22
N ALA A 126 5.30 -5.14 -14.42
CA ALA A 126 5.21 -6.22 -15.40
C ALA A 126 6.59 -6.74 -15.83
N TYR A 127 7.55 -5.84 -16.06
CA TYR A 127 8.93 -6.23 -16.36
C TYR A 127 9.68 -6.79 -15.15
N SER A 128 9.36 -6.37 -13.92
CA SER A 128 9.90 -6.99 -12.71
C SER A 128 9.40 -8.44 -12.54
N LEU A 129 8.15 -8.72 -12.93
CA LEU A 129 7.62 -10.08 -13.01
C LEU A 129 8.36 -10.88 -14.09
N ALA A 130 8.55 -10.31 -15.29
CA ALA A 130 9.25 -10.97 -16.38
C ALA A 130 10.71 -11.31 -16.04
N ILE A 131 11.43 -10.39 -15.38
CA ILE A 131 12.79 -10.64 -14.89
C ILE A 131 12.78 -11.75 -13.83
N THR A 132 11.85 -11.71 -12.87
CA THR A 132 11.70 -12.77 -11.86
C THR A 132 11.47 -14.14 -12.49
N VAL A 133 10.60 -14.22 -13.49
CA VAL A 133 10.33 -15.43 -14.27
C VAL A 133 11.59 -15.91 -14.99
N ALA A 134 12.33 -15.00 -15.62
CA ALA A 134 13.58 -15.32 -16.33
C ALA A 134 14.67 -15.85 -15.38
N GLU A 135 14.76 -15.33 -14.15
CA GLU A 135 15.71 -15.86 -13.16
C GLU A 135 15.35 -17.29 -12.70
N VAL A 136 14.07 -17.62 -12.60
CA VAL A 136 13.62 -18.93 -12.09
C VAL A 136 13.58 -20.00 -13.20
N PHE A 137 13.12 -19.64 -14.39
CA PHE A 137 12.90 -20.58 -15.49
C PHE A 137 13.85 -20.42 -16.66
N GLY A 138 14.73 -19.41 -16.65
CA GLY A 138 15.57 -19.07 -17.78
C GLY A 138 14.88 -18.19 -18.81
N LEU A 139 15.62 -17.78 -19.84
CA LEU A 139 15.13 -16.98 -20.96
C LEU A 139 15.64 -17.59 -22.28
N PRO A 140 14.77 -18.18 -23.12
CA PRO A 140 13.33 -18.37 -22.91
C PRO A 140 13.03 -19.30 -21.71
N PRO A 141 11.88 -19.13 -21.03
CA PRO A 141 11.51 -19.98 -19.90
C PRO A 141 11.42 -21.46 -20.28
N ARG A 142 11.99 -22.34 -19.45
CA ARG A 142 11.93 -23.82 -19.63
C ARG A 142 10.52 -24.41 -19.63
N ARG A 143 9.53 -23.62 -19.20
CA ARG A 143 8.10 -23.92 -19.31
C ARG A 143 7.36 -22.68 -19.84
N PRO A 144 6.23 -22.81 -20.54
CA PRO A 144 5.48 -21.66 -21.00
C PRO A 144 5.03 -20.76 -19.84
N VAL A 145 5.19 -19.44 -19.99
CA VAL A 145 4.73 -18.43 -19.04
C VAL A 145 4.12 -17.27 -19.82
N GLU A 146 2.97 -16.78 -19.37
CA GLU A 146 2.28 -15.61 -19.93
C GLU A 146 2.12 -14.54 -18.85
N ILE A 147 2.52 -13.30 -19.12
CA ILE A 147 2.31 -12.18 -18.20
C ILE A 147 1.34 -11.19 -18.85
N TRP A 148 0.13 -11.11 -18.32
CA TRP A 148 -0.84 -10.09 -18.67
C TRP A 148 -0.59 -8.84 -17.83
N ALA A 149 -0.49 -7.68 -18.46
CA ALA A 149 -0.26 -6.42 -17.78
C ALA A 149 -1.33 -5.42 -18.23
N THR A 150 -2.15 -4.97 -17.29
CA THR A 150 -3.31 -4.14 -17.63
C THR A 150 -3.31 -2.83 -16.88
N ASP A 151 -3.80 -1.78 -17.52
CA ASP A 151 -3.97 -0.46 -16.91
C ASP A 151 -5.14 0.29 -17.53
N ILE A 152 -5.69 1.28 -16.84
CA ILE A 152 -6.73 2.18 -17.37
C ILE A 152 -6.12 3.26 -18.28
N SER A 153 -4.82 3.53 -18.14
CA SER A 153 -4.10 4.55 -18.89
C SER A 153 -3.50 4.01 -20.18
N ALA A 154 -4.14 4.29 -21.33
CA ALA A 154 -3.57 3.99 -22.64
C ALA A 154 -2.17 4.59 -22.85
N ARG A 155 -1.94 5.80 -22.32
CA ARG A 155 -0.63 6.49 -22.37
C ARG A 155 0.44 5.75 -21.58
N ALA A 156 0.12 5.27 -20.37
CA ALA A 156 1.08 4.52 -19.57
C ALA A 156 1.43 3.19 -20.24
N LEU A 157 0.43 2.51 -20.82
CA LEU A 157 0.63 1.28 -21.59
C LEU A 157 1.49 1.49 -22.85
N GLU A 158 1.43 2.66 -23.49
CA GLU A 158 2.31 2.98 -24.61
C GLU A 158 3.78 3.05 -24.17
N VAL A 159 4.06 3.71 -23.04
CA VAL A 159 5.40 3.74 -22.43
C VAL A 159 5.85 2.33 -22.07
N ALA A 160 4.98 1.54 -21.45
CA ALA A 160 5.25 0.16 -21.06
C ALA A 160 5.59 -0.71 -22.28
N ARG A 161 4.82 -0.63 -23.38
CA ARG A 161 5.08 -1.36 -24.62
C ARG A 161 6.40 -0.97 -25.28
N ARG A 162 6.78 0.31 -25.22
CA ARG A 162 8.10 0.77 -25.70
C ARG A 162 9.22 0.17 -24.86
N GLY A 163 9.02 0.03 -23.55
CA GLY A 163 9.97 -0.59 -22.63
C GLY A 163 11.29 0.18 -22.54
N LEU A 164 11.25 1.50 -22.68
CA LEU A 164 12.40 2.40 -22.66
C LEU A 164 12.36 3.24 -21.39
N TYR A 165 13.37 3.11 -20.53
CA TYR A 165 13.41 3.71 -19.20
C TYR A 165 14.72 4.47 -18.97
N ARG A 166 14.69 5.60 -18.28
CA ARG A 166 15.89 6.38 -17.94
C ARG A 166 16.62 5.76 -16.75
N GLU A 167 17.88 6.15 -16.55
CA GLU A 167 18.72 5.69 -15.43
C GLU A 167 18.02 5.80 -14.07
N ARG A 168 17.35 6.94 -13.79
CA ARG A 168 16.61 7.19 -12.55
C ARG A 168 15.51 6.14 -12.26
N GLU A 169 14.89 5.61 -13.31
CA GLU A 169 13.81 4.61 -13.18
C GLU A 169 14.38 3.21 -12.88
N LEU A 170 15.64 2.98 -13.23
CA LEU A 170 16.36 1.74 -12.99
C LEU A 170 17.10 1.72 -11.65
N GLU A 171 17.08 2.78 -10.84
CA GLU A 171 17.80 2.90 -9.56
C GLU A 171 17.66 1.66 -8.67
N ARG A 172 16.46 1.07 -8.62
CA ARG A 172 16.14 -0.12 -7.80
C ARG A 172 16.46 -1.47 -8.46
N VAL A 173 16.83 -1.47 -9.74
CA VAL A 173 17.25 -2.69 -10.45
C VAL A 173 18.71 -2.96 -10.09
N GLU A 174 19.00 -4.13 -9.55
CA GLU A 174 20.39 -4.49 -9.24
C GLU A 174 21.25 -4.59 -10.52
N SER A 175 22.53 -4.24 -10.41
CA SER A 175 23.46 -4.21 -11.54
C SER A 175 23.51 -5.49 -12.39
N PRO A 176 23.44 -6.71 -11.82
CA PRO A 176 23.40 -7.95 -12.61
C PRO A 176 22.15 -8.05 -13.50
N TYR A 177 20.99 -7.58 -13.03
CA TYR A 177 19.76 -7.55 -13.83
C TYR A 177 19.84 -6.49 -14.93
N ARG A 178 20.37 -5.30 -14.61
CA ARG A 178 20.55 -4.22 -15.61
C ARG A 178 21.36 -4.70 -16.81
N ARG A 179 22.49 -5.36 -16.57
CA ARG A 179 23.37 -5.85 -17.64
C ARG A 179 22.76 -6.97 -18.50
N ARG A 180 21.91 -7.81 -17.92
CA ARG A 180 21.33 -8.98 -18.62
C ARG A 180 20.05 -8.64 -19.38
N TYR A 181 19.25 -7.73 -18.85
CA TYR A 181 17.87 -7.53 -19.29
C TYR A 181 17.58 -6.17 -19.92
N PHE A 182 18.59 -5.30 -19.98
CA PHE A 182 18.48 -3.99 -20.59
C PHE A 182 19.62 -3.74 -21.55
N THR A 183 19.33 -3.00 -22.60
CA THR A 183 20.29 -2.53 -23.61
C THR A 183 20.29 -1.01 -23.63
N PRO A 184 21.45 -0.34 -23.57
CA PRO A 184 21.51 1.11 -23.65
C PRO A 184 21.05 1.59 -25.03
N GLU A 185 20.22 2.63 -25.06
CA GLU A 185 19.73 3.30 -26.25
C GLU A 185 19.63 4.81 -25.98
N GLY A 186 20.63 5.56 -26.44
CA GLY A 186 20.73 7.00 -26.17
C GLY A 186 20.95 7.28 -24.68
N ASP A 187 20.08 8.11 -24.10
CA ASP A 187 20.04 8.48 -22.68
C ASP A 187 19.18 7.53 -21.82
N ALA A 188 18.71 6.43 -22.41
CA ALA A 188 17.79 5.49 -21.79
C ALA A 188 18.23 4.04 -22.01
N PHE A 189 17.47 3.13 -21.41
CA PHE A 189 17.71 1.70 -21.40
C PHE A 189 16.44 0.99 -21.87
N ARG A 190 16.57 0.17 -22.90
CA ARG A 190 15.48 -0.63 -23.43
C ARG A 190 15.49 -2.03 -22.85
N VAL A 191 14.33 -2.50 -22.39
CA VAL A 191 14.12 -3.91 -22.02
C VAL A 191 14.34 -4.80 -23.23
N ILE A 192 15.12 -5.88 -23.07
CA ILE A 192 15.45 -6.77 -24.19
C ILE A 192 14.19 -7.43 -24.80
N PRO A 193 14.18 -7.69 -26.12
CA PRO A 193 13.02 -8.29 -26.79
C PRO A 193 12.49 -9.58 -26.14
N PRO A 194 13.33 -10.56 -25.73
CA PRO A 194 12.82 -11.81 -25.17
C PRO A 194 12.03 -11.63 -23.86
N LEU A 195 12.29 -10.59 -23.07
CA LEU A 195 11.46 -10.27 -21.90
C LEU A 195 10.16 -9.58 -22.29
N ARG A 196 10.19 -8.71 -23.31
CA ARG A 196 9.01 -8.02 -23.82
C ARG A 196 8.00 -8.99 -24.42
N ASP A 197 8.49 -10.05 -25.07
CA ASP A 197 7.66 -11.10 -25.66
C ASP A 197 6.89 -11.92 -24.61
N LEU A 198 7.33 -11.92 -23.34
CA LEU A 198 6.60 -12.54 -22.23
C LEU A 198 5.40 -11.73 -21.74
N VAL A 199 5.32 -10.43 -22.09
CA VAL A 199 4.39 -9.47 -21.49
C VAL A 199 3.36 -8.97 -22.50
N HIS A 200 2.08 -9.19 -22.21
CA HIS A 200 0.95 -8.73 -23.00
C HIS A 200 0.28 -7.52 -22.33
N PHE A 201 0.40 -6.34 -22.96
CA PHE A 201 -0.18 -5.10 -22.45
C PHE A 201 -1.57 -4.82 -23.01
N GLN A 202 -2.58 -4.67 -22.13
CA GLN A 202 -3.98 -4.41 -22.52
C GLN A 202 -4.63 -3.32 -21.66
N GLU A 203 -5.48 -2.49 -22.27
CA GLU A 203 -6.30 -1.54 -21.51
C GLU A 203 -7.41 -2.27 -20.74
N GLN A 204 -7.49 -2.03 -19.43
CA GLN A 204 -8.53 -2.60 -18.58
C GLN A 204 -8.86 -1.65 -17.43
N ASN A 205 -10.13 -1.26 -17.35
CA ASN A 205 -10.69 -0.66 -16.15
C ASN A 205 -11.04 -1.77 -15.15
N LEU A 206 -10.45 -1.74 -13.95
CA LEU A 206 -10.71 -2.76 -12.92
C LEU A 206 -12.16 -2.73 -12.39
N MET A 207 -12.91 -1.65 -12.64
CA MET A 207 -14.33 -1.55 -12.32
C MET A 207 -15.26 -2.12 -13.39
N ALA A 208 -14.74 -2.34 -14.61
CA ALA A 208 -15.46 -2.97 -15.71
C ALA A 208 -15.51 -4.50 -15.49
N MET A 209 -16.31 -4.91 -14.50
CA MET A 209 -16.54 -6.30 -14.13
C MET A 209 -17.86 -6.80 -14.73
N PRO A 210 -17.95 -8.06 -15.21
CA PRO A 210 -16.91 -9.09 -15.17
C PRO A 210 -15.75 -8.83 -16.14
N PHE A 211 -14.54 -9.26 -15.76
CA PHE A 211 -13.35 -9.12 -16.58
C PHE A 211 -13.42 -9.96 -17.87
N PRO A 212 -12.74 -9.54 -18.95
CA PRO A 212 -12.73 -10.26 -20.22
C PRO A 212 -12.21 -11.70 -20.05
N PRO A 213 -12.67 -12.66 -20.88
CA PRO A 213 -12.33 -14.08 -20.74
C PRO A 213 -10.82 -14.37 -20.70
N VAL A 214 -10.03 -13.54 -21.38
CA VAL A 214 -8.56 -13.66 -21.42
C VAL A 214 -7.93 -13.52 -20.03
N LEU A 215 -8.55 -12.77 -19.12
CA LEU A 215 -8.06 -12.57 -17.75
C LEU A 215 -8.53 -13.65 -16.77
N ARG A 216 -9.28 -14.66 -17.21
CA ARG A 216 -9.66 -15.81 -16.36
C ARG A 216 -8.59 -16.88 -16.36
N GLY A 217 -8.53 -17.70 -15.31
CA GLY A 217 -7.58 -18.80 -15.21
C GLY A 217 -6.15 -18.34 -14.97
N MET A 218 -6.00 -17.29 -14.14
CA MET A 218 -4.71 -16.77 -13.70
C MET A 218 -4.16 -17.58 -12.54
N ASP A 219 -2.84 -17.70 -12.48
CA ASP A 219 -2.14 -18.40 -11.41
C ASP A 219 -1.63 -17.43 -10.37
N VAL A 220 -1.15 -16.28 -10.81
CA VAL A 220 -0.70 -15.21 -9.91
C VAL A 220 -1.30 -13.89 -10.37
N ILE A 221 -1.89 -13.14 -9.44
CA ILE A 221 -2.33 -11.77 -9.69
C ILE A 221 -1.53 -10.83 -8.77
N PHE A 222 -0.95 -9.79 -9.35
CA PHE A 222 -0.44 -8.61 -8.65
C PHE A 222 -1.47 -7.50 -8.86
N CYS A 223 -2.10 -7.04 -7.79
CA CYS A 223 -3.02 -5.90 -7.80
C CYS A 223 -2.59 -4.96 -6.67
N ARG A 224 -1.55 -4.18 -6.91
CA ARG A 224 -0.81 -3.46 -5.87
C ARG A 224 -0.94 -1.96 -6.02
N ASN A 225 -1.22 -1.29 -4.90
CA ASN A 225 -1.35 0.17 -4.80
C ASN A 225 -2.46 0.76 -5.69
N VAL A 226 -3.53 0.01 -5.91
CA VAL A 226 -4.70 0.42 -6.73
C VAL A 226 -5.95 0.66 -5.87
N THR A 227 -6.15 -0.15 -4.85
CA THR A 227 -7.35 -0.15 -3.98
C THR A 227 -7.31 0.85 -2.84
N ILE A 228 -6.18 1.55 -2.65
CA ILE A 228 -6.01 2.59 -1.61
C ILE A 228 -7.05 3.71 -1.75
N TYR A 229 -7.54 3.95 -2.98
CA TYR A 229 -8.51 4.99 -3.29
C TYR A 229 -9.97 4.51 -3.27
N PHE A 230 -10.23 3.23 -3.02
CA PHE A 230 -11.56 2.65 -3.16
C PHE A 230 -12.31 2.61 -1.83
N ARG A 231 -13.63 2.86 -1.89
CA ARG A 231 -14.53 2.46 -0.79
C ARG A 231 -14.53 0.95 -0.61
N ILE A 232 -14.88 0.50 0.59
CA ILE A 232 -14.81 -0.91 0.97
C ILE A 232 -15.71 -1.81 0.11
N GLU A 233 -16.90 -1.35 -0.29
CA GLU A 233 -17.80 -2.12 -1.15
C GLU A 233 -17.21 -2.33 -2.55
N THR A 234 -16.57 -1.29 -3.10
CA THR A 234 -15.87 -1.33 -4.37
C THR A 234 -14.68 -2.29 -4.30
N CYS A 235 -13.88 -2.19 -3.23
CA CYS A 235 -12.77 -3.09 -2.98
C CYS A 235 -13.26 -4.56 -2.87
N ARG A 236 -14.37 -4.81 -2.17
CA ARG A 236 -14.96 -6.16 -2.03
C ARG A 236 -15.40 -6.75 -3.37
N ARG A 237 -16.05 -5.94 -4.21
CA ARG A 237 -16.46 -6.36 -5.56
C ARG A 237 -15.24 -6.69 -6.43
N LEU A 238 -14.21 -5.84 -6.41
CA LEU A 238 -12.97 -6.09 -7.14
C LEU A 238 -12.32 -7.41 -6.68
N MET A 239 -12.16 -7.61 -5.37
CA MET A 239 -11.52 -8.81 -4.84
C MET A 239 -12.31 -10.08 -5.14
N GLN A 240 -13.64 -10.02 -5.14
CA GLN A 240 -14.50 -11.12 -5.61
C GLN A 240 -14.27 -11.45 -7.09
N ALA A 241 -14.10 -10.44 -7.94
CA ALA A 241 -13.82 -10.63 -9.36
C ALA A 241 -12.42 -11.19 -9.61
N LEU A 242 -11.40 -10.70 -8.89
CA LEU A 242 -10.03 -11.22 -8.94
C LEU A 242 -9.98 -12.68 -8.46
N TYR A 243 -10.70 -13.01 -7.38
CA TYR A 243 -10.83 -14.40 -6.92
C TYR A 243 -11.48 -15.31 -7.96
N GLY A 244 -12.47 -14.80 -8.70
CA GLY A 244 -13.09 -15.52 -9.82
C GLY A 244 -12.13 -15.76 -10.98
N CYS A 245 -11.11 -14.91 -11.14
CA CYS A 245 -10.10 -15.05 -12.19
C CYS A 245 -8.96 -15.99 -11.82
N LEU A 246 -8.70 -16.23 -10.53
CA LEU A 246 -7.65 -17.14 -10.08
C LEU A 246 -8.05 -18.62 -10.25
N ASN A 247 -7.09 -19.45 -10.65
CA ASN A 247 -7.18 -20.90 -10.52
C ASN A 247 -7.16 -21.32 -9.04
N GLU A 248 -7.68 -22.51 -8.73
CA GLU A 248 -7.53 -23.09 -7.39
C GLU A 248 -6.04 -23.25 -7.05
N GLY A 249 -5.66 -22.86 -5.83
CA GLY A 249 -4.28 -22.79 -5.40
C GLY A 249 -3.49 -21.57 -5.92
N GLY A 250 -4.11 -20.69 -6.72
CA GLY A 250 -3.49 -19.47 -7.23
C GLY A 250 -3.24 -18.40 -6.17
N TYR A 251 -2.36 -17.44 -6.46
CA TYR A 251 -1.87 -16.45 -5.51
C TYR A 251 -2.24 -15.01 -5.89
N LEU A 252 -2.49 -14.18 -4.88
CA LEU A 252 -2.78 -12.75 -5.01
C LEU A 252 -1.80 -11.94 -4.15
N PHE A 253 -1.12 -10.98 -4.79
CA PHE A 253 -0.23 -10.01 -4.16
C PHE A 253 -0.90 -8.62 -4.19
N ILE A 254 -0.99 -7.99 -3.02
CA ILE A 254 -1.53 -6.63 -2.83
C ILE A 254 -0.46 -5.71 -2.22
N GLY A 255 -0.62 -4.40 -2.32
CA GLY A 255 0.31 -3.39 -1.82
C GLY A 255 0.38 -3.32 -0.29
N PHE A 256 1.41 -2.66 0.24
CA PHE A 256 1.70 -2.60 1.70
C PHE A 256 0.59 -1.93 2.52
N ALA A 257 -0.01 -0.85 2.00
CA ALA A 257 -1.14 -0.15 2.63
C ALA A 257 -2.49 -0.85 2.33
N GLU A 258 -2.49 -1.85 1.46
CA GLU A 258 -3.69 -2.57 1.07
C GLU A 258 -3.72 -3.84 1.90
N THR A 259 -4.62 -3.88 2.87
CA THR A 259 -4.91 -5.14 3.55
C THR A 259 -6.23 -5.66 3.02
N LEU A 260 -6.27 -6.92 2.60
CA LEU A 260 -7.53 -7.63 2.29
C LEU A 260 -8.37 -7.90 3.55
N TRP A 261 -7.95 -7.34 4.68
CA TRP A 261 -8.46 -7.60 6.01
C TRP A 261 -9.95 -7.23 6.03
N ARG A 262 -10.82 -8.26 5.91
CA ARG A 262 -12.30 -8.22 5.79
C ARG A 262 -12.90 -7.59 4.52
N VAL A 263 -12.08 -7.35 3.50
CA VAL A 263 -12.62 -7.03 2.16
C VAL A 263 -13.13 -8.31 1.50
N PHE A 264 -12.42 -9.42 1.67
CA PHE A 264 -12.73 -10.68 1.00
C PHE A 264 -12.14 -11.90 1.71
N ASP A 265 -13.00 -12.77 2.27
CA ASP A 265 -12.60 -13.80 3.24
C ASP A 265 -12.30 -15.18 2.62
N ALA A 266 -12.44 -15.33 1.31
CA ALA A 266 -12.16 -16.60 0.64
C ALA A 266 -10.66 -16.86 0.39
N PHE A 267 -9.81 -15.85 0.62
CA PHE A 267 -8.36 -15.98 0.51
C PHE A 267 -7.71 -16.44 1.82
N GLN A 268 -6.78 -17.39 1.72
CA GLN A 268 -5.88 -17.77 2.81
C GLN A 268 -4.65 -16.86 2.80
N ARG A 269 -4.29 -16.24 3.94
CA ARG A 269 -3.05 -15.47 4.07
C ARG A 269 -1.84 -16.42 4.13
N VAL A 270 -0.79 -16.07 3.38
CA VAL A 270 0.50 -16.76 3.33
C VAL A 270 1.61 -15.77 3.71
N GLU A 271 2.57 -16.25 4.49
CA GLU A 271 3.80 -15.52 4.83
C GLU A 271 5.00 -16.34 4.35
N ALA A 272 5.77 -15.78 3.43
CA ALA A 272 6.97 -16.42 2.87
C ALA A 272 7.93 -15.37 2.32
N GLY A 273 9.24 -15.61 2.39
CA GLY A 273 10.26 -14.67 1.88
C GLY A 273 10.24 -13.29 2.57
N GLY A 274 9.68 -13.20 3.78
CA GLY A 274 9.48 -11.94 4.51
C GLY A 274 8.34 -11.07 3.99
N ALA A 275 7.47 -11.63 3.15
CA ALA A 275 6.32 -10.97 2.53
C ALA A 275 5.01 -11.65 2.90
N PHE A 276 3.92 -10.86 2.90
CA PHE A 276 2.56 -11.34 3.05
C PHE A 276 1.82 -11.29 1.72
N PHE A 277 1.12 -12.37 1.38
CA PHE A 277 0.29 -12.49 0.19
C PHE A 277 -0.84 -13.49 0.43
N TYR A 278 -1.65 -13.77 -0.58
CA TYR A 278 -2.91 -14.49 -0.43
C TYR A 278 -3.01 -15.66 -1.40
N ARG A 279 -3.70 -16.74 -1.01
CA ARG A 279 -3.91 -17.95 -1.82
C ARG A 279 -5.39 -18.30 -1.92
N LYS A 280 -5.84 -18.72 -3.10
CA LYS A 280 -7.18 -19.25 -3.35
C LYS A 280 -7.24 -20.74 -2.95
N GLY A 281 -8.24 -21.10 -2.14
CA GLY A 281 -8.46 -22.48 -1.67
C GLY A 281 -7.79 -22.82 -0.32
N LYS A 282 -8.12 -23.99 0.23
CA LYS A 282 -7.60 -24.50 1.52
C LYS A 282 -6.60 -25.63 1.27
N GLY A 283 -5.33 -25.46 1.63
CA GLY A 283 -4.34 -26.54 1.58
C GLY A 283 -3.02 -26.16 2.25
N PRO A 284 -2.25 -27.11 2.81
CA PRO A 284 -0.96 -26.82 3.43
C PRO A 284 0.03 -26.27 2.38
N LEU A 285 0.89 -25.35 2.81
CA LEU A 285 2.08 -24.95 2.04
C LEU A 285 3.07 -26.10 2.06
N ALA A 286 3.56 -26.53 0.90
CA ALA A 286 4.66 -27.47 0.82
C ALA A 286 5.96 -26.74 1.16
N THR A 287 6.22 -26.52 2.45
CA THR A 287 7.42 -25.83 2.94
C THR A 287 8.65 -26.74 2.78
N THR A 288 9.28 -26.75 1.61
CA THR A 288 10.69 -27.14 1.47
C THR A 288 11.34 -26.37 0.31
N ALA A 289 12.12 -25.36 0.65
CA ALA A 289 13.20 -24.87 -0.19
C ALA A 289 14.38 -24.54 0.74
N ALA A 290 15.52 -25.18 0.49
CA ALA A 290 16.76 -24.92 1.21
C ALA A 290 17.27 -23.50 0.87
N PRO A 291 17.76 -22.73 1.84
CA PRO A 291 18.32 -21.42 1.58
C PRO A 291 19.61 -21.54 0.78
N MET A 292 19.73 -20.79 -0.31
CA MET A 292 21.03 -20.53 -0.95
C MET A 292 21.89 -19.62 -0.04
N PRO A 293 23.23 -19.76 -0.09
CA PRO A 293 24.13 -19.14 0.88
C PRO A 293 24.17 -17.61 0.71
N VAL A 294 23.93 -16.92 1.83
CA VAL A 294 24.09 -15.48 1.99
C VAL A 294 25.59 -15.14 2.08
N PRO A 295 26.11 -14.09 1.41
CA PRO A 295 27.48 -13.63 1.65
C PRO A 295 27.63 -13.13 3.10
N ARG A 296 28.69 -13.58 3.78
CA ARG A 296 29.00 -13.28 5.19
C ARG A 296 29.19 -11.78 5.44
N SER A 297 28.59 -11.29 6.52
CA SER A 297 28.90 -9.99 7.14
C SER A 297 30.13 -10.09 8.07
N VAL A 298 30.84 -8.96 8.19
CA VAL A 298 32.02 -8.75 9.05
C VAL A 298 31.56 -8.34 10.48
N PRO A 299 32.26 -8.75 11.57
CA PRO A 299 31.79 -8.51 12.95
C PRO A 299 32.42 -7.29 13.65
N GLY A 300 31.67 -6.70 14.57
CA GLY A 300 32.14 -5.80 15.66
C GLY A 300 31.21 -4.60 15.87
N GLY A 301 30.67 -4.29 17.07
CA GLY A 301 30.99 -4.80 18.39
C GLY A 301 30.06 -4.25 19.50
N ARG A 302 30.15 -4.95 20.64
CA ARG A 302 29.95 -4.58 22.06
C ARG A 302 28.66 -3.89 22.52
N SER A 303 27.92 -4.70 23.26
CA SER A 303 26.96 -4.42 24.35
C SER A 303 27.52 -3.58 25.50
N VAL A 304 26.68 -2.70 26.07
CA VAL A 304 26.71 -2.31 27.49
C VAL A 304 25.27 -2.14 28.03
N GLU A 305 25.11 -2.65 29.25
CA GLU A 305 24.04 -2.70 30.28
C GLU A 305 23.22 -1.39 30.49
N ARG A 306 22.07 -1.27 31.18
CA ARG A 306 21.25 -2.03 32.17
C ARG A 306 19.83 -1.35 32.25
N PRO A 307 18.77 -1.93 32.84
CA PRO A 307 17.42 -1.35 32.85
C PRO A 307 17.21 -0.29 33.95
N LEU A 308 16.59 0.85 33.61
CA LEU A 308 16.15 1.86 34.57
C LEU A 308 14.81 1.46 35.20
N VAL A 309 14.77 1.39 36.52
CA VAL A 309 13.55 1.29 37.34
C VAL A 309 13.03 2.72 37.56
N LEU A 310 11.79 3.01 37.19
CA LEU A 310 11.13 4.29 37.51
C LEU A 310 9.87 4.02 38.34
N THR A 311 9.81 4.68 39.50
CA THR A 311 8.82 4.52 40.56
C THR A 311 7.56 5.36 40.33
N SER A 312 6.49 4.95 41.01
CA SER A 312 5.14 5.52 40.97
C SER A 312 5.09 6.96 41.51
N GLY A 313 4.89 7.94 40.61
CA GLY A 313 4.70 9.33 41.03
C GLY A 313 4.22 10.30 39.96
N GLN A 314 3.66 9.82 38.83
CA GLN A 314 3.26 10.69 37.72
C GLN A 314 1.86 10.38 37.14
N ALA A 315 1.02 9.67 37.90
CA ALA A 315 -0.32 9.27 37.46
C ALA A 315 -1.41 10.35 37.63
N ASP A 316 -1.12 11.50 38.27
CA ASP A 316 -2.17 12.46 38.69
C ASP A 316 -2.30 13.72 37.83
N ARG A 317 -1.62 13.82 36.68
CA ARG A 317 -1.81 14.95 35.74
C ARG A 317 -2.74 14.67 34.55
N ALA A 318 -3.33 13.47 34.47
CA ALA A 318 -4.14 13.04 33.33
C ALA A 318 -5.67 13.26 33.49
N ARG A 319 -6.12 14.24 34.29
CA ARG A 319 -7.57 14.40 34.59
C ARG A 319 -8.23 15.76 34.32
N ALA A 320 -7.59 16.66 33.58
CA ALA A 320 -8.28 17.86 33.13
C ALA A 320 -7.76 18.33 31.76
N VAL A 321 -8.34 17.82 30.67
CA VAL A 321 -8.80 18.57 29.48
C VAL A 321 -9.78 17.66 28.70
N LEU A 322 -11.04 17.65 29.11
CA LEU A 322 -12.17 17.33 28.23
C LEU A 322 -12.89 18.65 27.96
N ALA A 323 -12.35 19.43 27.03
CA ALA A 323 -13.00 20.57 26.42
C ALA A 323 -12.28 20.83 25.09
N GLU A 324 -13.00 20.75 23.96
CA GLU A 324 -12.49 21.18 22.66
C GLU A 324 -12.13 22.68 22.74
N PRO A 325 -10.95 23.12 22.26
CA PRO A 325 -10.74 24.53 22.05
C PRO A 325 -11.39 24.91 20.70
N ARG A 326 -12.45 25.72 20.76
CA ARG A 326 -12.79 26.63 19.67
C ARG A 326 -11.79 27.78 19.69
N VAL A 327 -11.02 27.94 18.61
CA VAL A 327 -10.20 29.14 18.39
C VAL A 327 -10.29 29.51 16.91
N ASP A 328 -10.88 30.67 16.65
CA ASP A 328 -10.74 31.41 15.40
C ASP A 328 -9.32 31.98 15.35
N GLU A 329 -8.42 31.38 14.58
CA GLU A 329 -7.05 31.89 14.33
C GLU A 329 -6.66 31.60 12.87
N GLU A 330 -6.04 32.58 12.20
CA GLU A 330 -5.42 32.40 10.88
C GLU A 330 -4.48 31.18 10.89
N PRO A 331 -4.40 30.37 9.82
CA PRO A 331 -3.57 29.18 9.86
C PRO A 331 -2.08 29.54 9.92
N ASP A 332 -1.46 29.29 11.08
CA ASP A 332 -0.02 29.23 11.28
C ASP A 332 0.64 28.50 10.09
N ALA A 333 1.61 29.17 9.46
CA ALA A 333 2.29 28.68 8.26
C ALA A 333 2.92 27.29 8.47
N ALA A 334 3.40 26.97 9.67
CA ALA A 334 3.90 25.63 10.00
C ALA A 334 2.77 24.60 9.92
N ARG A 335 1.64 24.86 10.58
CA ARG A 335 0.44 24.00 10.56
C ARG A 335 -0.16 23.87 9.17
N ALA A 336 -0.14 24.93 8.36
CA ALA A 336 -0.62 24.90 6.98
C ALA A 336 0.25 23.97 6.11
N ASN A 337 1.58 24.07 6.23
CA ASN A 337 2.51 23.19 5.54
C ASN A 337 2.40 21.74 6.03
N TYR A 338 2.22 21.53 7.34
CA TYR A 338 1.97 20.21 7.92
C TYR A 338 0.69 19.57 7.37
N ARG A 339 -0.44 20.29 7.36
CA ARG A 339 -1.71 19.81 6.76
C ARG A 339 -1.54 19.45 5.30
N ARG A 340 -0.83 20.29 4.52
CA ARG A 340 -0.50 20.00 3.13
C ARG A 340 0.39 18.75 2.99
N GLY A 341 1.31 18.53 3.92
CA GLY A 341 2.11 17.30 3.99
C GLY A 341 1.26 16.06 4.26
N LEU A 342 0.29 16.15 5.19
CA LEU A 342 -0.68 15.09 5.43
C LEU A 342 -1.53 14.79 4.19
N ASP A 343 -2.01 15.83 3.49
CA ASP A 343 -2.77 15.67 2.26
C ASP A 343 -1.94 14.92 1.21
N TYR A 344 -0.68 15.32 0.99
CA TYR A 344 0.21 14.61 0.06
C TYR A 344 0.52 13.18 0.51
N LEU A 345 0.72 12.95 1.81
CA LEU A 345 0.96 11.63 2.39
C LEU A 345 -0.24 10.70 2.15
N LEU A 346 -1.46 11.17 2.40
CA LEU A 346 -2.72 10.45 2.12
C LEU A 346 -2.88 10.15 0.62
N ASN A 347 -2.37 11.05 -0.23
CA ASN A 347 -2.40 10.90 -1.69
C ASN A 347 -1.28 10.00 -2.23
N GLY A 348 -0.35 9.57 -1.39
CA GLY A 348 0.84 8.81 -1.78
C GLY A 348 1.90 9.62 -2.53
N ALA A 349 1.76 10.95 -2.60
CA ALA A 349 2.71 11.88 -3.22
C ALA A 349 3.88 12.13 -2.26
N TYR A 350 4.74 11.13 -2.11
CA TYR A 350 5.72 11.09 -1.02
C TYR A 350 6.80 12.17 -1.13
N ALA A 351 7.21 12.55 -2.35
CA ALA A 351 8.20 13.61 -2.54
C ALA A 351 7.64 14.97 -2.11
N GLU A 352 6.40 15.25 -2.48
CA GLU A 352 5.68 16.47 -2.11
C GLU A 352 5.31 16.49 -0.63
N ALA A 353 4.97 15.34 -0.06
CA ALA A 353 4.74 15.19 1.37
C ALA A 353 6.00 15.53 2.18
N LEU A 354 7.16 14.96 1.81
CA LEU A 354 8.44 15.30 2.43
C LEU A 354 8.73 16.79 2.31
N GLY A 355 8.63 17.36 1.11
CA GLY A 355 8.89 18.78 0.91
C GLY A 355 7.94 19.71 1.70
N ALA A 356 6.70 19.30 1.92
CA ALA A 356 5.73 20.04 2.73
C ALA A 356 6.01 19.91 4.24
N PHE A 357 6.35 18.71 4.74
CA PHE A 357 6.78 18.55 6.12
C PHE A 357 8.10 19.27 6.41
N GLU A 358 9.08 19.22 5.51
CA GLU A 358 10.31 20.00 5.61
C GLU A 358 10.04 21.51 5.55
N ALA A 359 9.06 21.96 4.78
CA ALA A 359 8.61 23.35 4.82
C ALA A 359 8.00 23.72 6.18
N ALA A 360 7.21 22.83 6.79
CA ALA A 360 6.70 23.03 8.14
C ALA A 360 7.85 23.12 9.16
N LEU A 361 8.83 22.22 9.08
CA LEU A 361 9.99 22.19 9.99
C LEU A 361 10.96 23.36 9.80
N ARG A 362 10.98 24.01 8.62
CA ARG A 362 11.72 25.26 8.43
C ARG A 362 11.10 26.43 9.20
N VAL A 363 9.79 26.40 9.41
CA VAL A 363 9.06 27.41 10.19
C VAL A 363 9.11 27.05 11.68
N GLU A 364 8.80 25.79 12.02
CA GLU A 364 8.79 25.27 13.38
C GLU A 364 9.64 23.97 13.46
N PRO A 365 10.95 24.07 13.77
CA PRO A 365 11.86 22.92 13.78
C PRO A 365 11.53 21.82 14.80
N ASN A 366 10.80 22.18 15.86
CA ASN A 366 10.39 21.30 16.94
C ASN A 366 8.96 20.73 16.77
N LEU A 367 8.34 20.91 15.60
CA LEU A 367 7.01 20.35 15.32
C LEU A 367 7.08 18.82 15.20
N VAL A 368 6.80 18.12 16.30
CA VAL A 368 6.92 16.67 16.45
C VAL A 368 6.07 15.93 15.42
N GLU A 369 4.86 16.41 15.15
CA GLU A 369 3.92 15.79 14.21
C GLU A 369 4.47 15.79 12.77
N ALA A 370 5.20 16.83 12.37
CA ALA A 370 5.84 16.86 11.04
C ALA A 370 7.01 15.85 10.95
N TRP A 371 7.77 15.65 12.04
CA TRP A 371 8.77 14.59 12.12
C TRP A 371 8.13 13.19 12.03
N CYS A 372 7.00 12.95 12.73
CA CYS A 372 6.22 11.72 12.59
C CYS A 372 5.72 11.52 11.15
N GLY A 373 5.24 12.58 10.50
CA GLY A 373 4.83 12.57 9.09
C GLY A 373 5.97 12.15 8.14
N ILE A 374 7.17 12.70 8.31
CA ILE A 374 8.37 12.31 7.54
C ILE A 374 8.73 10.84 7.80
N ALA A 375 8.69 10.41 9.07
CA ALA A 375 8.98 9.03 9.43
C ALA A 375 8.00 8.06 8.76
N GLN A 376 6.72 8.41 8.74
CA GLN A 376 5.66 7.66 8.06
C GLN A 376 5.88 7.63 6.54
N VAL A 377 6.31 8.72 5.91
CA VAL A 377 6.67 8.73 4.48
C VAL A 377 7.83 7.76 4.22
N HIS A 378 8.91 7.84 5.00
CA HIS A 378 10.06 6.93 4.84
C HIS A 378 9.68 5.47 5.05
N ALA A 379 8.84 5.17 6.04
CA ALA A 379 8.33 3.82 6.27
C ALA A 379 7.53 3.31 5.05
N ASN A 380 6.65 4.15 4.49
CA ASN A 380 5.85 3.81 3.31
C ASN A 380 6.70 3.60 2.04
N GLN A 381 7.83 4.29 1.94
CA GLN A 381 8.80 4.11 0.86
C GLN A 381 9.74 2.90 1.07
N GLY A 382 9.64 2.19 2.20
CA GLY A 382 10.53 1.09 2.58
C GLY A 382 11.91 1.52 3.07
N ARG A 383 12.10 2.82 3.34
CA ARG A 383 13.36 3.40 3.85
C ARG A 383 13.38 3.31 5.37
N TYR A 384 13.40 2.08 5.90
CA TYR A 384 13.18 1.82 7.32
C TYR A 384 14.23 2.45 8.24
N GLU A 385 15.51 2.45 7.88
CA GLU A 385 16.56 3.09 8.68
C GLU A 385 16.32 4.60 8.82
N GLN A 386 15.92 5.28 7.74
CA GLN A 386 15.58 6.70 7.78
C GLN A 386 14.34 6.94 8.63
N ALA A 387 13.33 6.07 8.53
CA ALA A 387 12.14 6.15 9.37
C ALA A 387 12.48 5.99 10.86
N LEU A 388 13.37 5.06 11.23
CA LEU A 388 13.83 4.89 12.61
C LEU A 388 14.56 6.13 13.13
N GLU A 389 15.46 6.70 12.34
CA GLU A 389 16.20 7.92 12.72
C GLU A 389 15.24 9.10 12.89
N THR A 390 14.27 9.24 11.99
CA THR A 390 13.26 10.30 12.08
C THR A 390 12.36 10.13 13.32
N CYS A 391 11.96 8.89 13.64
CA CYS A 391 11.22 8.59 14.88
C CYS A 391 12.07 8.89 16.12
N ARG A 392 13.37 8.56 16.09
CA ARG A 392 14.30 8.90 17.18
C ARG A 392 14.34 10.42 17.37
N ARG A 393 14.43 11.19 16.28
CA ARG A 393 14.44 12.65 16.35
C ARG A 393 13.15 13.22 16.95
N ALA A 394 12.00 12.69 16.55
CA ALA A 394 10.71 13.07 17.15
C ALA A 394 10.71 12.81 18.66
N LEU A 395 11.25 11.67 19.11
CA LEU A 395 11.33 11.28 20.53
C LEU A 395 12.40 12.03 21.33
N GLU A 396 13.41 12.59 20.69
CA GLU A 396 14.36 13.52 21.33
C GLU A 396 13.71 14.88 21.60
N LEU A 397 12.74 15.28 20.78
CA LEU A 397 11.99 16.53 20.94
C LEU A 397 10.85 16.37 21.95
N ASP A 398 10.14 15.25 21.91
CA ASP A 398 9.08 14.90 22.84
C ASP A 398 9.09 13.38 23.13
N ASP A 399 9.52 13.02 24.34
CA ASP A 399 9.59 11.63 24.79
C ASP A 399 8.23 11.02 25.16
N LEU A 400 7.15 11.80 25.08
CA LEU A 400 5.76 11.42 25.27
C LEU A 400 4.98 11.31 23.96
N ALA A 401 5.63 11.48 22.80
CA ALA A 401 5.00 11.36 21.49
C ALA A 401 4.56 9.91 21.19
N GLU A 402 3.28 9.58 21.48
CA GLU A 402 2.70 8.24 21.25
C GLU A 402 2.91 7.75 19.81
N GLU A 403 2.61 8.62 18.83
CA GLU A 403 2.69 8.30 17.41
C GLU A 403 4.11 7.91 16.98
N ALA A 404 5.14 8.57 17.53
CA ALA A 404 6.53 8.24 17.23
C ALA A 404 6.91 6.85 17.74
N TYR A 405 6.45 6.44 18.93
CA TYR A 405 6.64 5.08 19.42
C TYR A 405 5.86 4.06 18.58
N LEU A 406 4.61 4.38 18.22
CA LEU A 406 3.77 3.53 17.37
C LEU A 406 4.46 3.24 16.02
N LEU A 407 4.86 4.30 15.32
CA LEU A 407 5.54 4.23 14.03
C LEU A 407 6.86 3.46 14.13
N ARG A 408 7.69 3.77 15.13
CA ARG A 408 8.97 3.08 15.34
C ARG A 408 8.77 1.59 15.62
N GLY A 409 7.78 1.24 16.44
CA GLY A 409 7.42 -0.14 16.73
C GLY A 409 6.99 -0.91 15.47
N LEU A 410 6.17 -0.29 14.61
CA LEU A 410 5.76 -0.85 13.33
C LEU A 410 6.94 -1.04 12.37
N VAL A 411 7.85 -0.07 12.28
CA VAL A 411 9.06 -0.18 11.45
C VAL A 411 9.97 -1.30 11.96
N ARG A 412 10.21 -1.39 13.27
CA ARG A 412 11.01 -2.45 13.90
C ARG A 412 10.40 -3.83 13.67
N ARG A 413 9.08 -3.95 13.71
CA ARG A 413 8.36 -5.18 13.35
C ARG A 413 8.68 -5.61 11.92
N GLN A 414 8.73 -4.68 10.96
CA GLN A 414 9.08 -4.97 9.57
C GLN A 414 10.54 -5.39 9.38
N LEU A 415 11.44 -4.90 10.23
CA LEU A 415 12.84 -5.30 10.28
C LEU A 415 13.07 -6.64 11.02
N GLY A 416 12.02 -7.24 11.61
CA GLY A 416 12.13 -8.45 12.41
C GLY A 416 12.70 -8.23 13.82
N GLN A 417 12.86 -6.97 14.23
CA GLN A 417 13.31 -6.55 15.57
C GLN A 417 12.14 -6.64 16.55
N LEU A 418 11.65 -7.86 16.79
CA LEU A 418 10.40 -8.10 17.50
C LEU A 418 10.44 -7.63 18.95
N LYS A 419 11.58 -7.79 19.64
CA LYS A 419 11.72 -7.41 21.06
C LYS A 419 11.59 -5.90 21.23
N GLU A 420 12.29 -5.14 20.40
CA GLU A 420 12.29 -3.68 20.38
C GLU A 420 10.94 -3.14 19.90
N ALA A 421 10.29 -3.83 18.95
CA ALA A 421 8.94 -3.50 18.52
C ALA A 421 7.91 -3.66 19.64
N VAL A 422 7.99 -4.74 20.43
CA VAL A 422 7.13 -4.91 21.62
C VAL A 422 7.36 -3.76 22.60
N GLN A 423 8.60 -3.41 22.92
CA GLN A 423 8.91 -2.32 23.85
C GLN A 423 8.30 -0.98 23.41
N ASP A 424 8.44 -0.63 22.14
CA ASP A 424 7.88 0.60 21.59
C ASP A 424 6.35 0.61 21.63
N LEU A 425 5.71 -0.50 21.25
CA LEU A 425 4.25 -0.60 21.23
C LEU A 425 3.65 -0.66 22.64
N GLU A 426 4.36 -1.23 23.61
CA GLU A 426 4.00 -1.14 25.02
C GLU A 426 4.10 0.30 25.53
N ARG A 427 5.12 1.04 25.10
CA ARG A 427 5.25 2.47 25.46
C ARG A 427 4.14 3.31 24.84
N ALA A 428 3.80 3.10 23.57
CA ALA A 428 2.66 3.74 22.91
C ALA A 428 1.34 3.43 23.63
N ALA A 429 1.10 2.15 23.95
CA ALA A 429 -0.08 1.71 24.69
C ALA A 429 -0.14 2.21 26.14
N TYR A 430 1.01 2.52 26.76
CA TYR A 430 1.09 3.14 28.08
C TYR A 430 0.76 4.63 28.02
N LEU A 431 1.29 5.35 27.03
CA LEU A 431 1.07 6.79 26.82
C LEU A 431 -0.39 7.07 26.46
N ASN A 432 -0.99 6.21 25.63
CA ASN A 432 -2.41 6.27 25.29
C ASN A 432 -3.11 4.92 25.58
N PRO A 433 -3.57 4.69 26.83
CA PRO A 433 -4.24 3.45 27.21
C PRO A 433 -5.56 3.19 26.45
N SER A 434 -6.14 4.22 25.83
CA SER A 434 -7.33 4.13 25.01
C SER A 434 -7.07 3.95 23.52
N SER A 435 -5.81 3.95 23.06
CA SER A 435 -5.45 3.80 21.65
C SER A 435 -5.78 2.39 21.14
N PRO A 436 -6.79 2.22 20.27
CA PRO A 436 -7.08 0.93 19.68
C PRO A 436 -5.92 0.40 18.85
N THR A 437 -5.29 1.30 18.11
CA THR A 437 -4.20 1.04 17.18
C THR A 437 -2.97 0.51 17.92
N ALA A 438 -2.55 1.17 19.01
CA ALA A 438 -1.40 0.71 19.80
C ALA A 438 -1.62 -0.69 20.39
N HIS A 439 -2.79 -0.96 20.99
CA HIS A 439 -3.09 -2.28 21.55
C HIS A 439 -3.23 -3.36 20.47
N PHE A 440 -3.77 -3.02 19.30
CA PHE A 440 -3.91 -3.97 18.20
C PHE A 440 -2.55 -4.40 17.67
N TYR A 441 -1.69 -3.44 17.34
CA TYR A 441 -0.36 -3.75 16.83
C TYR A 441 0.54 -4.40 17.89
N LEU A 442 0.41 -4.01 19.16
CA LEU A 442 1.07 -4.73 20.25
C LEU A 442 0.67 -6.22 20.25
N GLY A 443 -0.62 -6.52 20.08
CA GLY A 443 -1.11 -7.89 19.95
C GLY A 443 -0.50 -8.65 18.77
N ASP A 444 -0.40 -8.01 17.60
CA ASP A 444 0.21 -8.61 16.41
C ASP A 444 1.70 -8.92 16.61
N VAL A 445 2.46 -7.96 17.15
CA VAL A 445 3.89 -8.14 17.39
C VAL A 445 4.13 -9.20 18.47
N LEU A 446 3.32 -9.26 19.52
CA LEU A 446 3.41 -10.31 20.55
C LEU A 446 3.11 -11.70 19.99
N LEU A 447 2.18 -11.84 19.03
CA LEU A 447 1.99 -13.12 18.34
C LEU A 447 3.22 -13.52 17.55
N ALA A 448 3.80 -12.58 16.80
CA ALA A 448 5.02 -12.83 16.05
C ALA A 448 6.21 -13.18 16.96
N ALA A 449 6.26 -12.61 18.16
CA ALA A 449 7.26 -12.89 19.18
C ALA A 449 7.02 -14.23 19.91
N GLY A 450 5.93 -14.95 19.62
CA GLY A 450 5.61 -16.23 20.25
C GLY A 450 5.01 -16.09 21.65
N GLU A 451 4.35 -14.96 21.96
CA GLU A 451 3.75 -14.66 23.27
C GLU A 451 2.21 -14.61 23.24
N PRO A 452 1.51 -15.72 22.90
CA PRO A 452 0.07 -15.72 22.67
C PRO A 452 -0.80 -15.25 23.87
N PRO A 453 -0.46 -15.52 25.15
CA PRO A 453 -1.25 -15.03 26.27
C PRO A 453 -1.25 -13.50 26.39
N ARG A 454 -0.09 -12.86 26.16
CA ARG A 454 0.02 -11.39 26.19
C ARG A 454 -0.68 -10.79 24.97
N ALA A 455 -0.52 -11.41 23.80
CA ALA A 455 -1.23 -10.98 22.60
C ALA A 455 -2.74 -11.00 22.78
N LEU A 456 -3.31 -12.07 23.34
CA LEU A 456 -4.73 -12.17 23.65
C LEU A 456 -5.21 -11.00 24.54
N GLN A 457 -4.44 -10.63 25.56
CA GLN A 457 -4.76 -9.49 26.41
C GLN A 457 -4.74 -8.17 25.63
N ALA A 458 -3.74 -7.95 24.79
CA ALA A 458 -3.63 -6.77 23.95
C ALA A 458 -4.82 -6.64 22.99
N PHE A 459 -5.20 -7.71 22.28
CA PHE A 459 -6.39 -7.71 21.43
C PHE A 459 -7.70 -7.46 22.22
N ARG A 460 -7.84 -7.99 23.44
CA ARG A 460 -9.00 -7.68 24.29
C ARG A 460 -9.05 -6.21 24.71
N ARG A 461 -7.90 -5.55 24.88
CA ARG A 461 -7.82 -4.12 25.19
C ARG A 461 -8.18 -3.29 23.95
N ALA A 462 -7.63 -3.64 22.79
CA ALA A 462 -7.98 -3.03 21.51
C ALA A 462 -9.49 -3.15 21.22
N TRP A 463 -10.09 -4.34 21.35
CA TRP A 463 -11.54 -4.55 21.18
C TRP A 463 -12.36 -3.63 22.08
N ARG A 464 -12.01 -3.55 23.37
CA ARG A 464 -12.71 -2.70 24.35
C ARG A 464 -12.57 -1.22 24.03
N ALA A 465 -11.39 -0.78 23.60
CA ALA A 465 -11.15 0.60 23.19
C ALA A 465 -12.03 0.97 21.98
N LEU A 466 -12.16 0.06 21.01
CA LEU A 466 -12.98 0.27 19.82
C LEU A 466 -14.48 0.37 20.08
N SER A 467 -14.99 -0.17 21.21
CA SER A 467 -16.40 -0.05 21.58
C SER A 467 -16.86 1.39 21.82
N ARG A 468 -15.92 2.34 21.95
CA ARG A 468 -16.20 3.77 22.13
C ARG A 468 -16.44 4.52 20.83
N TYR A 469 -16.13 3.92 19.69
CA TYR A 469 -16.23 4.54 18.38
C TYR A 469 -17.48 4.07 17.63
N ARG A 470 -17.95 4.82 16.62
CA ARG A 470 -19.04 4.37 15.73
C ARG A 470 -18.51 3.39 14.70
N ASP A 471 -19.33 2.44 14.25
CA ASP A 471 -18.92 1.35 13.36
C ASP A 471 -18.35 1.83 12.02
N GLY A 472 -18.87 2.94 11.48
CA GLY A 472 -18.39 3.56 10.26
C GLY A 472 -17.26 4.58 10.43
N ALA A 473 -16.80 4.85 11.67
CA ALA A 473 -15.68 5.78 11.88
C ALA A 473 -14.36 5.15 11.42
N LEU A 474 -13.42 5.98 10.96
CA LEU A 474 -12.08 5.55 10.54
C LEU A 474 -11.07 5.85 11.65
N ILE A 475 -10.14 4.93 11.88
CA ILE A 475 -8.94 5.11 12.71
C ILE A 475 -7.76 4.74 11.81
N ASP A 476 -6.86 5.70 11.56
CA ASP A 476 -5.69 5.53 10.68
C ASP A 476 -6.06 5.01 9.27
N GLY A 477 -7.20 5.46 8.74
CA GLY A 477 -7.75 5.03 7.45
C GLY A 477 -8.52 3.70 7.49
N VAL A 478 -8.63 3.05 8.66
CA VAL A 478 -9.30 1.75 8.83
C VAL A 478 -10.65 1.91 9.55
N PRO A 479 -11.77 1.41 8.97
CA PRO A 479 -13.04 1.43 9.67
C PRO A 479 -13.04 0.65 10.99
N VAL A 480 -13.60 1.25 12.04
CA VAL A 480 -13.65 0.73 13.41
C VAL A 480 -14.29 -0.64 13.50
N HIS A 481 -15.37 -0.89 12.76
CA HIS A 481 -16.00 -2.20 12.77
C HIS A 481 -15.04 -3.31 12.31
N LEU A 482 -14.13 -3.01 11.36
CA LEU A 482 -13.08 -3.92 10.90
C LEU A 482 -12.10 -4.22 12.02
N LEU A 483 -11.51 -3.19 12.61
CA LEU A 483 -10.59 -3.34 13.74
C LEU A 483 -11.22 -4.15 14.89
N ARG A 484 -12.54 -3.99 15.13
CA ARG A 484 -13.23 -4.81 16.14
C ARG A 484 -13.16 -6.26 15.74
N GLU A 485 -13.78 -6.65 14.64
CA GLU A 485 -13.78 -8.05 14.21
C GLU A 485 -12.35 -8.64 14.19
N ALA A 486 -11.32 -7.83 13.92
CA ALA A 486 -9.93 -8.25 13.99
C ALA A 486 -9.51 -8.76 15.35
N CYS A 487 -9.71 -7.90 16.33
CA CYS A 487 -9.51 -8.25 17.70
C CYS A 487 -10.34 -9.49 18.05
N GLY A 488 -11.58 -9.62 17.56
CA GLY A 488 -12.48 -10.72 17.89
C GLY A 488 -11.99 -12.06 17.38
N ARG A 489 -11.52 -12.12 16.13
CA ARG A 489 -10.95 -13.33 15.54
C ARG A 489 -9.67 -13.74 16.26
N HIS A 490 -8.77 -12.80 16.54
CA HIS A 490 -7.56 -13.11 17.31
C HIS A 490 -7.91 -13.58 18.73
N ILE A 491 -8.90 -12.96 19.38
CA ILE A 491 -9.37 -13.38 20.70
C ILE A 491 -9.93 -14.80 20.65
N GLN A 492 -10.77 -15.12 19.66
CA GLN A 492 -11.35 -16.46 19.50
C GLN A 492 -10.27 -17.51 19.23
N ALA A 493 -9.38 -17.25 18.27
CA ALA A 493 -8.30 -18.16 17.90
C ALA A 493 -7.35 -18.44 19.08
N LEU A 494 -7.01 -17.41 19.86
CA LEU A 494 -6.10 -17.54 21.00
C LEU A 494 -6.80 -18.13 22.24
N ALA A 495 -8.11 -17.94 22.39
CA ALA A 495 -8.89 -18.55 23.47
C ALA A 495 -9.20 -20.04 23.21
N ALA A 496 -9.25 -20.46 21.94
CA ALA A 496 -9.52 -21.83 21.52
C ALA A 496 -8.36 -22.83 21.84
N GLY A 497 -7.16 -22.32 22.15
CA GLY A 497 -5.95 -23.13 22.36
C GLY A 497 -5.48 -23.85 21.09
N PRO A 498 -4.25 -24.39 21.07
CA PRO A 498 -3.80 -25.22 19.95
C PRO A 498 -4.54 -26.57 19.98
N GLY A 499 -5.65 -26.70 19.25
CA GLY A 499 -6.30 -28.01 19.03
C GLY A 499 -7.82 -28.07 18.97
N THR A 500 -8.58 -26.97 19.07
CA THR A 500 -10.05 -27.06 18.89
C THR A 500 -10.46 -26.60 17.50
N ASN A 501 -10.81 -27.57 16.63
CA ASN A 501 -11.57 -27.28 15.42
C ASN A 501 -12.89 -26.59 15.84
N PRO A 502 -13.33 -25.54 15.13
CA PRO A 502 -14.66 -24.98 15.37
C PRO A 502 -15.70 -26.08 15.14
N PRO A 503 -16.76 -26.18 15.98
CA PRO A 503 -17.82 -27.15 15.74
C PRO A 503 -18.50 -26.83 14.41
N ASP A 504 -18.58 -27.84 13.54
CA ASP A 504 -19.35 -27.82 12.32
C ASP A 504 -20.74 -27.26 12.61
N ARG A 505 -21.01 -26.04 12.14
CA ARG A 505 -22.37 -25.53 12.06
C ARG A 505 -23.01 -26.06 10.79
N CYS A 506 -23.38 -27.33 10.83
CA CYS A 506 -24.48 -27.88 10.05
C CYS A 506 -25.71 -27.92 10.95
N ARG A 507 -26.60 -26.93 10.81
CA ARG A 507 -28.06 -27.05 10.88
C ARG A 507 -28.71 -25.72 10.51
#